data_AF-A0A0F9F5V6-F1
#
_entry.id   AF-A0A0F9F5V6-F1
#
_cell.length_a   1.000
_cell.length_b   1.000
_cell.length_c   1.000
_cell.angle_alpha   90.00
_cell.angle_beta   90.00
_cell.angle_gamma   90.00
#
_symmetry.space_group_name_H-M   'P 1'
#
loop_
_entity.id
_entity.type
_entity.pdbx_description
1 polymer ?
#
loop_
_entity_poly.entity_id
_entity_poly.type
_entity_poly.pdbx_seq_one_letter_code
_entity_poly.pdbx_strand_id
1 'polypeptide(L)'
;MKFVHTIPNVTIIKPKKSFRDVLQKYGYPVVSKEEAQKINEARRTKSKKLRKLRLGTGRHAIPKKWRYLLDAPFQISERCCYWLKKAPAAKYEKETGRKMFLGEMASEGQARRQKYLRYGCNAYDVKRPRSCPLGIWTEEDVWAYIKQEEVEISPVYSMGYTRTGCIFCGFGVHLEKPPNRFERLYKTHPKLWKYCMEKLGMRKVLDYMDIPVGAKSTTKEPLSR
;
A
#
# COMPACT_ATOMS: atom_id res chain seq x y z
N MET A 1 -0.71 18.14 -2.12
CA MET A 1 -0.61 17.92 -3.57
C MET A 1 -0.03 19.12 -4.34
N LYS A 2 0.37 20.23 -3.69
CA LYS A 2 0.83 21.45 -4.38
C LYS A 2 1.95 21.19 -5.42
N PHE A 3 2.97 20.40 -5.06
CA PHE A 3 4.08 20.07 -5.96
C PHE A 3 3.68 19.41 -7.28
N VAL A 4 2.72 18.47 -7.28
CA VAL A 4 2.33 17.79 -8.53
C VAL A 4 1.70 18.75 -9.54
N HIS A 5 1.11 19.85 -9.07
CA HIS A 5 0.50 20.86 -9.92
C HIS A 5 1.51 21.85 -10.54
N THR A 6 2.77 21.85 -10.11
CA THR A 6 3.82 22.68 -10.71
C THR A 6 4.45 22.03 -11.94
N ILE A 7 4.29 20.72 -12.09
CA ILE A 7 4.90 19.95 -13.19
C ILE A 7 4.03 20.08 -14.45
N PRO A 8 4.59 20.48 -15.61
CA PRO A 8 3.85 20.57 -16.86
C PRO A 8 3.44 19.18 -17.37
N ASN A 9 2.44 19.13 -18.25
CA ASN A 9 1.99 17.90 -18.92
C ASN A 9 1.48 16.79 -17.97
N VAL A 10 0.97 17.14 -16.79
CA VAL A 10 0.39 16.19 -15.83
C VAL A 10 -1.10 15.99 -16.07
N THR A 11 -1.51 14.74 -16.35
CA THR A 11 -2.92 14.33 -16.35
C THR A 11 -3.30 13.69 -15.03
N ILE A 12 -4.26 14.28 -14.31
CA ILE A 12 -4.77 13.73 -13.04
C ILE A 12 -5.92 12.77 -13.32
N ILE A 13 -5.67 11.47 -13.15
CA ILE A 13 -6.69 10.43 -13.23
C ILE A 13 -7.32 10.17 -11.85
N LYS A 14 -8.64 9.99 -11.80
CA LYS A 14 -9.38 9.73 -10.56
C LYS A 14 -10.03 8.34 -10.57
N PRO A 15 -10.04 7.61 -9.44
CA PRO A 15 -10.75 6.35 -9.34
C PRO A 15 -12.26 6.55 -9.36
N LYS A 16 -13.00 5.56 -9.87
CA LYS A 16 -14.49 5.55 -9.84
C LYS A 16 -15.08 5.36 -8.43
N LYS A 17 -14.27 4.99 -7.45
CA LYS A 17 -14.69 4.69 -6.08
C LYS A 17 -13.89 5.52 -5.11
N SER A 18 -14.55 6.03 -4.08
CA SER A 18 -13.85 6.70 -2.98
C SER A 18 -13.07 5.68 -2.14
N PHE A 19 -12.11 6.15 -1.35
CA PHE A 19 -11.42 5.29 -0.39
C PHE A 19 -12.39 4.64 0.60
N ARG A 20 -13.42 5.38 1.03
CA ARG A 20 -14.47 4.90 1.94
C ARG A 20 -15.25 3.74 1.34
N ASP A 21 -15.73 3.87 0.10
CA ASP A 21 -16.49 2.80 -0.57
C ASP A 21 -15.66 1.53 -0.72
N VAL A 22 -14.37 1.71 -0.98
CA VAL A 22 -13.43 0.60 -1.12
C VAL A 22 -13.25 -0.12 0.21
N LEU A 23 -13.05 0.60 1.32
CA LEU A 23 -12.95 -0.01 2.64
C LEU A 23 -14.23 -0.72 3.05
N GLN A 24 -15.39 -0.08 2.86
CA GLN A 24 -16.69 -0.67 3.23
C GLN A 24 -17.00 -1.93 2.42
N LYS A 25 -16.66 -1.95 1.12
CA LYS A 25 -16.99 -3.08 0.24
C LYS A 25 -15.95 -4.20 0.22
N TYR A 26 -14.68 -3.87 0.44
CA TYR A 26 -13.58 -4.83 0.27
C TYR A 26 -12.70 -5.00 1.50
N GLY A 27 -12.75 -4.09 2.47
CA GLY A 27 -11.96 -4.18 3.70
C GLY A 27 -10.66 -3.39 3.73
N TYR A 28 -10.00 -3.51 4.87
CA TYR A 28 -8.87 -2.68 5.28
C TYR A 28 -7.50 -3.23 4.85
N PRO A 29 -6.56 -2.37 4.43
CA PRO A 29 -5.21 -2.78 4.06
C PRO A 29 -4.30 -2.83 5.30
N VAL A 30 -4.28 -3.95 6.01
CA VAL A 30 -3.41 -4.17 7.19
C VAL A 30 -2.43 -5.32 7.04
N VAL A 31 -1.39 -5.33 7.88
CA VAL A 31 -0.26 -6.26 7.81
C VAL A 31 0.58 -6.03 6.56
N SER A 32 0.28 -6.73 5.46
CA SER A 32 0.94 -6.57 4.18
C SER A 32 -0.04 -6.90 3.07
N LYS A 33 0.31 -6.53 1.84
CA LYS A 33 -0.51 -6.83 0.68
C LYS A 33 -0.78 -8.33 0.53
N GLU A 34 0.25 -9.14 0.76
CA GLU A 34 0.17 -10.60 0.63
C GLU A 34 -0.65 -11.21 1.77
N GLU A 35 -0.42 -10.80 3.00
CA GLU A 35 -1.15 -11.35 4.14
C GLU A 35 -2.62 -10.95 4.13
N ALA A 36 -2.94 -9.70 3.76
CA ALA A 36 -4.32 -9.28 3.58
C ALA A 36 -5.04 -10.07 2.49
N GLN A 37 -4.35 -10.41 1.39
CA GLN A 37 -4.90 -11.28 0.35
C GLN A 37 -5.16 -12.69 0.89
N LYS A 38 -4.20 -13.29 1.59
CA LYS A 38 -4.35 -14.64 2.17
C LYS A 38 -5.51 -14.71 3.16
N ILE A 39 -5.64 -13.70 4.03
CA ILE A 39 -6.75 -13.59 5.00
C ILE A 39 -8.09 -13.45 4.28
N ASN A 40 -8.18 -12.55 3.29
CA ASN A 40 -9.39 -12.36 2.48
C ASN A 40 -9.81 -13.67 1.78
N GLU A 41 -8.86 -14.37 1.16
CA GLU A 41 -9.09 -15.66 0.51
C GLU A 41 -9.57 -16.73 1.50
N ALA A 42 -8.91 -16.86 2.65
CA ALA A 42 -9.28 -17.84 3.67
C ALA A 42 -10.70 -17.62 4.21
N ARG A 43 -11.11 -16.35 4.40
CA ARG A 43 -12.45 -15.98 4.91
C ARG A 43 -13.57 -16.16 3.88
N ARG A 44 -13.28 -16.03 2.58
CA ARG A 44 -14.34 -15.94 1.53
C ARG A 44 -14.36 -17.10 0.55
N THR A 45 -13.31 -17.91 0.49
CA THR A 45 -13.23 -19.00 -0.48
C THR A 45 -14.23 -20.12 -0.17
N LYS A 46 -14.87 -20.66 -1.22
CA LYS A 46 -15.63 -21.92 -1.16
C LYS A 46 -14.74 -23.15 -1.39
N SER A 47 -13.49 -22.95 -1.82
CA SER A 47 -12.55 -24.04 -2.10
C SER A 47 -11.92 -24.55 -0.82
N LYS A 48 -12.26 -25.79 -0.43
CA LYS A 48 -11.64 -26.50 0.69
C LYS A 48 -10.10 -26.58 0.53
N LYS A 49 -9.62 -26.80 -0.70
CA LYS A 49 -8.18 -26.85 -1.03
C LYS A 49 -7.49 -25.51 -0.72
N LEU A 50 -8.05 -24.39 -1.19
CA LEU A 50 -7.47 -23.07 -0.93
C LEU A 50 -7.52 -22.72 0.57
N ARG A 51 -8.63 -23.04 1.25
CA ARG A 51 -8.74 -22.82 2.70
C ARG A 51 -7.69 -23.63 3.46
N LYS A 52 -7.52 -24.92 3.15
CA LYS A 52 -6.47 -25.77 3.74
C LYS A 52 -5.07 -25.21 3.46
N LEU A 53 -4.82 -24.70 2.26
CA LEU A 53 -3.54 -24.08 1.90
C LEU A 53 -3.25 -22.83 2.76
N ARG A 54 -4.23 -21.93 2.94
CA ARG A 54 -4.05 -20.70 3.73
C ARG A 54 -3.96 -20.98 5.24
N LEU A 55 -4.60 -22.02 5.74
CA LEU A 55 -4.57 -22.42 7.16
C LEU A 55 -3.46 -23.43 7.50
N GLY A 56 -2.77 -23.98 6.50
CA GLY A 56 -1.72 -24.97 6.64
C GLY A 56 -0.39 -24.38 7.11
N THR A 57 0.71 -24.91 6.57
CA THR A 57 2.08 -24.48 6.87
C THR A 57 2.84 -24.07 5.60
N GLY A 58 3.95 -23.36 5.76
CA GLY A 58 4.80 -22.92 4.64
C GLY A 58 4.42 -21.57 4.04
N ARG A 59 5.09 -21.20 2.95
CA ARG A 59 5.06 -19.84 2.37
C ARG A 59 3.66 -19.33 1.99
N HIS A 60 2.76 -20.24 1.63
CA HIS A 60 1.41 -19.91 1.18
C HIS A 60 0.40 -19.80 2.33
N ALA A 61 0.77 -20.27 3.53
CA ALA A 61 -0.09 -20.17 4.70
C ALA A 61 -0.04 -18.77 5.30
N ILE A 62 -1.10 -18.42 6.04
CA ILE A 62 -1.12 -17.26 6.93
C ILE A 62 -0.22 -17.60 8.13
N PRO A 63 0.82 -16.80 8.41
CA PRO A 63 1.66 -16.97 9.59
C PRO A 63 0.81 -17.02 10.85
N LYS A 64 1.18 -17.89 11.81
CA LYS A 64 0.41 -18.11 13.05
C LYS A 64 0.07 -16.80 13.77
N LYS A 65 1.03 -15.86 13.83
CA LYS A 65 0.87 -14.54 14.45
C LYS A 65 -0.23 -13.67 13.85
N TRP A 66 -0.70 -13.93 12.63
CA TRP A 66 -1.76 -13.18 11.96
C TRP A 66 -3.10 -13.91 11.91
N ARG A 67 -3.20 -15.13 12.44
CA ARG A 67 -4.42 -15.94 12.34
C ARG A 67 -5.59 -15.37 13.12
N TYR A 68 -5.34 -14.63 14.20
CA TYR A 68 -6.39 -13.94 14.96
C TYR A 68 -7.20 -12.96 14.08
N LEU A 69 -6.62 -12.44 12.98
CA LEU A 69 -7.31 -11.57 12.03
C LEU A 69 -8.36 -12.30 11.17
N LEU A 70 -8.41 -13.63 11.21
CA LEU A 70 -9.49 -14.40 10.58
C LEU A 70 -10.84 -14.13 11.27
N ASP A 71 -10.81 -13.86 12.57
CA ASP A 71 -11.97 -13.63 13.42
C ASP A 71 -12.28 -12.13 13.61
N ALA A 72 -11.53 -11.25 12.93
CA ALA A 72 -11.72 -9.81 13.02
C ALA A 72 -13.14 -9.39 12.57
N PRO A 73 -13.82 -8.49 13.31
CA PRO A 73 -15.20 -8.05 13.02
C PRO A 73 -15.30 -7.08 11.83
N PHE A 74 -14.24 -6.96 11.04
CA PHE A 74 -14.15 -6.12 9.85
C PHE A 74 -13.45 -6.89 8.72
N GLN A 75 -13.70 -6.50 7.47
CA GLN A 75 -13.05 -7.11 6.32
C GLN A 75 -11.59 -6.65 6.19
N ILE A 76 -10.72 -7.52 5.69
CA ILE A 76 -9.32 -7.21 5.41
C ILE A 76 -9.06 -7.58 3.95
N SER A 77 -8.44 -6.69 3.17
CA SER A 77 -7.99 -7.03 1.81
C SER A 77 -6.95 -6.07 1.24
N GLU A 78 -6.36 -6.52 0.14
CA GLU A 78 -5.42 -5.79 -0.70
C GLU A 78 -6.07 -4.98 -1.85
N ARG A 79 -7.40 -5.03 -1.94
CA ARG A 79 -8.18 -4.55 -3.10
C ARG A 79 -8.14 -3.03 -3.27
N CYS A 80 -7.80 -2.26 -2.24
CA CYS A 80 -7.71 -0.81 -2.36
C CYS A 80 -6.69 -0.36 -3.41
N CYS A 81 -5.54 -1.02 -3.49
CA CYS A 81 -4.54 -0.77 -4.52
C CYS A 81 -5.09 -1.02 -5.93
N TYR A 82 -5.99 -1.99 -6.10
CA TYR A 82 -6.61 -2.23 -7.40
C TYR A 82 -7.55 -1.09 -7.77
N TRP A 83 -8.54 -0.79 -6.92
CA TRP A 83 -9.60 0.17 -7.24
C TRP A 83 -9.10 1.62 -7.34
N LEU A 84 -8.12 1.97 -6.52
CA LEU A 84 -7.66 3.36 -6.40
C LEU A 84 -6.49 3.68 -7.32
N LYS A 85 -5.72 2.68 -7.74
CA LYS A 85 -4.49 2.87 -8.53
C LYS A 85 -4.52 2.11 -9.85
N LYS A 86 -4.65 0.78 -9.80
CA LYS A 86 -4.50 -0.05 -11.01
C LYS A 86 -5.66 0.11 -11.99
N ALA A 87 -6.89 0.17 -11.51
CA ALA A 87 -8.08 0.32 -12.33
C ALA A 87 -8.13 1.65 -13.08
N PRO A 88 -7.93 2.83 -12.44
CA PRO A 88 -7.87 4.08 -13.20
C PRO A 88 -6.69 4.14 -14.17
N ALA A 89 -5.51 3.61 -13.80
CA ALA A 89 -4.37 3.56 -14.72
C ALA A 89 -4.64 2.66 -15.94
N ALA A 90 -5.29 1.51 -15.76
CA ALA A 90 -5.67 0.62 -16.86
C ALA A 90 -6.73 1.26 -17.77
N LYS A 91 -7.66 2.03 -17.20
CA LYS A 91 -8.63 2.81 -17.98
C LYS A 91 -7.91 3.83 -18.86
N TYR A 92 -7.00 4.61 -18.27
CA TYR A 92 -6.21 5.62 -18.98
C TYR A 92 -5.34 5.02 -20.10
N GLU A 93 -4.69 3.87 -19.84
CA GLU A 93 -3.95 3.14 -20.89
C GLU A 93 -4.85 2.74 -22.06
N LYS A 94 -6.07 2.25 -21.78
CA LYS A 94 -7.02 1.86 -22.82
C LYS A 94 -7.48 3.06 -23.65
N GLU A 95 -7.74 4.19 -22.99
CA GLU A 95 -8.26 5.40 -23.65
C GLU A 95 -7.20 6.13 -24.50
N THR A 96 -5.92 6.02 -24.13
CA THR A 96 -4.85 6.81 -24.76
C THR A 96 -3.84 5.99 -25.56
N GLY A 97 -3.85 4.66 -25.43
CA GLY A 97 -2.83 3.78 -25.99
C GLY A 97 -1.45 3.86 -25.30
N ARG A 98 -1.25 4.82 -24.39
CA ARG A 98 0.05 5.07 -23.73
C ARG A 98 0.48 3.90 -22.85
N LYS A 99 1.76 3.52 -22.93
CA LYS A 99 2.39 2.50 -22.09
C LYS A 99 3.17 3.13 -20.94
N MET A 100 3.28 2.40 -19.83
CA MET A 100 3.85 2.92 -18.59
C MET A 100 5.38 2.81 -18.58
N PHE A 101 6.03 3.90 -18.18
CA PHE A 101 7.37 3.88 -17.60
C PHE A 101 7.23 3.78 -16.08
N LEU A 102 8.03 2.92 -15.45
CA LEU A 102 8.01 2.69 -14.01
C LEU A 102 9.39 2.98 -13.43
N GLY A 103 9.44 3.80 -12.38
CA GLY A 103 10.65 3.98 -11.55
C GLY A 103 10.84 2.86 -10.53
N GLU A 104 10.58 1.60 -10.90
CA GLU A 104 10.88 0.44 -10.05
C GLU A 104 12.37 0.07 -10.21
N MET A 105 13.11 -0.06 -9.11
CA MET A 105 14.50 -0.54 -9.13
C MET A 105 14.57 -2.00 -8.68
N ALA A 106 15.50 -2.79 -9.23
CA ALA A 106 15.69 -4.19 -8.83
C ALA A 106 16.08 -4.33 -7.35
N SER A 107 16.80 -3.34 -6.82
CA SER A 107 17.24 -3.23 -5.42
C SER A 107 16.09 -3.10 -4.41
N GLU A 108 14.91 -2.63 -4.83
CA GLU A 108 13.75 -2.42 -3.95
C GLU A 108 13.03 -3.72 -3.52
N GLY A 109 13.56 -4.89 -3.89
CA GLY A 109 13.15 -6.17 -3.30
C GLY A 109 13.12 -7.34 -4.28
N GLN A 110 13.06 -8.54 -3.72
CA GLN A 110 13.20 -9.81 -4.46
C GLN A 110 12.22 -9.94 -5.63
N ALA A 111 10.96 -9.54 -5.46
CA ALA A 111 9.97 -9.60 -6.53
C ALA A 111 10.28 -8.66 -7.71
N ARG A 112 10.93 -7.51 -7.46
CA ARG A 112 11.37 -6.58 -8.51
C ARG A 112 12.63 -7.08 -9.18
N ARG A 113 13.61 -7.56 -8.41
CA ARG A 113 14.80 -8.24 -8.93
C ARG A 113 14.47 -9.39 -9.87
N GLN A 114 13.59 -10.32 -9.45
CA GLN A 114 13.19 -11.45 -10.29
C GLN A 114 12.50 -11.00 -11.59
N LYS A 115 11.67 -9.94 -11.53
CA LYS A 115 11.05 -9.38 -12.74
C LYS A 115 12.09 -8.77 -13.66
N TYR A 116 13.05 -8.03 -13.12
CA TYR A 116 14.11 -7.41 -13.90
C TYR A 116 15.01 -8.46 -14.56
N LEU A 117 15.41 -9.51 -13.83
CA LEU A 117 16.17 -10.62 -14.40
C LEU A 117 15.41 -11.35 -15.52
N ARG A 118 14.08 -11.39 -15.44
CA ARG A 118 13.24 -12.07 -16.44
C ARG A 118 12.97 -11.24 -17.69
N TYR A 119 12.74 -9.94 -17.54
CA TYR A 119 12.25 -9.09 -18.63
C TYR A 119 13.18 -7.92 -18.98
N GLY A 120 14.25 -7.71 -18.22
CA GLY A 120 15.11 -6.55 -18.35
C GLY A 120 14.39 -5.22 -18.11
N CYS A 121 14.91 -4.17 -18.74
CA CYS A 121 14.33 -2.83 -18.74
C CYS A 121 12.97 -2.81 -19.45
N ASN A 122 12.86 -3.39 -20.64
CA ASN A 122 11.66 -3.32 -21.48
C ASN A 122 10.97 -4.68 -21.57
N ALA A 123 9.77 -4.77 -21.00
CA ALA A 123 8.92 -5.93 -21.11
C ALA A 123 7.90 -5.73 -22.24
N TYR A 124 8.25 -6.14 -23.46
CA TYR A 124 7.37 -6.04 -24.64
C TYR A 124 6.34 -7.18 -24.67
N ASP A 125 6.79 -8.42 -24.48
CA ASP A 125 5.96 -9.64 -24.64
C ASP A 125 5.16 -10.01 -23.38
N VAL A 126 4.47 -9.02 -22.81
CA VAL A 126 3.57 -9.20 -21.67
C VAL A 126 2.22 -8.57 -21.94
N LYS A 127 1.17 -9.07 -21.29
CA LYS A 127 -0.22 -8.59 -21.46
C LYS A 127 -0.38 -7.07 -21.41
N ARG A 128 0.46 -6.39 -20.63
CA ARG A 128 0.53 -4.92 -20.56
C ARG A 128 2.01 -4.51 -20.65
N PRO A 129 2.49 -4.15 -21.86
CA PRO A 129 3.87 -3.73 -22.06
C PRO A 129 4.27 -2.57 -21.16
N ARG A 130 5.53 -2.58 -20.71
CA ARG A 130 6.06 -1.58 -19.77
C ARG A 130 7.57 -1.46 -19.87
N SER A 131 8.08 -0.31 -19.44
CA SER A 131 9.51 -0.03 -19.32
C SER A 131 9.87 0.32 -17.87
N CYS A 132 10.99 -0.21 -17.37
CA CYS A 132 11.57 0.06 -16.06
C CYS A 132 13.03 0.55 -16.23
N PRO A 133 13.27 1.76 -16.75
CA PRO A 133 14.61 2.24 -17.10
C PRO A 133 15.55 2.37 -15.90
N LEU A 134 15.02 2.68 -14.73
CA LEU A 134 15.77 2.73 -13.47
C LEU A 134 16.01 1.33 -12.87
N GLY A 135 15.69 0.25 -13.59
CA GLY A 135 15.75 -1.11 -13.05
C GLY A 135 17.13 -1.53 -12.53
N ILE A 136 18.21 -1.05 -13.16
CA ILE A 136 19.60 -1.32 -12.74
C ILE A 136 20.14 -0.32 -11.70
N TRP A 137 19.44 0.78 -11.48
CA TRP A 137 19.92 1.87 -10.64
C TRP A 137 19.83 1.50 -9.16
N THR A 138 20.75 2.05 -8.39
CA THR A 138 20.74 2.09 -6.93
C THR A 138 20.09 3.38 -6.42
N GLU A 139 19.87 3.49 -5.10
CA GLU A 139 19.35 4.73 -4.53
C GLU A 139 20.40 5.85 -4.62
N GLU A 140 21.67 5.50 -4.51
CA GLU A 140 22.82 6.37 -4.68
C GLU A 140 22.87 6.95 -6.10
N ASP A 141 22.65 6.12 -7.14
CA ASP A 141 22.60 6.59 -8.53
C ASP A 141 21.47 7.61 -8.74
N VAL A 142 20.29 7.34 -8.16
CA VAL A 142 19.13 8.24 -8.25
C VAL A 142 19.45 9.59 -7.60
N TRP A 143 20.05 9.59 -6.41
CA TRP A 143 20.43 10.82 -5.72
C TRP A 143 21.55 11.58 -6.42
N ALA A 144 22.55 10.87 -6.96
CA ALA A 144 23.62 11.45 -7.75
C ALA A 144 23.05 12.18 -8.98
N TYR A 145 22.11 11.54 -9.70
CA TYR A 145 21.47 12.14 -10.86
C TYR A 145 20.60 13.35 -10.51
N ILE A 146 19.79 13.26 -9.43
CA ILE A 146 18.99 14.40 -8.97
C ILE A 146 19.88 15.61 -8.68
N LYS A 147 21.05 15.40 -8.06
CA LYS A 147 22.02 16.46 -7.75
C LYS A 147 22.69 17.00 -9.00
N GLN A 148 23.16 16.11 -9.88
CA GLN A 148 23.89 16.47 -11.10
C GLN A 148 23.03 17.29 -12.06
N GLU A 149 21.78 16.87 -12.25
CA GLU A 149 20.85 17.47 -13.21
C GLU A 149 19.90 18.49 -12.56
N GLU A 150 20.14 18.83 -11.28
CA GLU A 150 19.35 19.78 -10.49
C GLU A 150 17.83 19.51 -10.57
N VAL A 151 17.44 18.23 -10.54
CA VAL A 151 16.05 17.82 -10.72
C VAL A 151 15.21 18.32 -9.54
N GLU A 152 14.18 19.12 -9.85
CA GLU A 152 13.24 19.55 -8.83
C GLU A 152 12.46 18.34 -8.28
N ILE A 153 12.58 18.10 -6.97
CA ILE A 153 11.89 17.01 -6.28
C ILE A 153 10.96 17.54 -5.20
N SER A 154 10.02 16.68 -4.77
CA SER A 154 9.07 17.06 -3.74
C SER A 154 9.78 17.42 -2.42
N PRO A 155 9.42 18.54 -1.75
CA PRO A 155 10.06 18.95 -0.50
C PRO A 155 9.96 17.94 0.65
N VAL A 156 9.04 16.96 0.55
CA VAL A 156 8.92 15.88 1.53
C VAL A 156 10.20 15.07 1.68
N TYR A 157 11.02 14.97 0.63
CA TYR A 157 12.28 14.24 0.70
C TYR A 157 13.32 14.98 1.56
N SER A 158 13.34 16.32 1.51
CA SER A 158 14.15 17.16 2.40
C SER A 158 13.71 17.08 3.87
N MET A 159 12.49 16.61 4.14
CA MET A 159 11.97 16.38 5.50
C MET A 159 12.31 14.98 6.05
N GLY A 160 13.16 14.21 5.36
CA GLY A 160 13.61 12.89 5.80
C GLY A 160 12.69 11.72 5.40
N TYR A 161 11.70 11.94 4.53
CA TYR A 161 10.89 10.85 3.99
C TYR A 161 11.60 10.19 2.81
N THR A 162 11.96 8.92 2.93
CA THR A 162 12.65 8.16 1.85
C THR A 162 11.68 7.53 0.85
N ARG A 163 10.46 7.20 1.28
CA ARG A 163 9.38 6.68 0.42
C ARG A 163 8.04 7.24 0.86
N THR A 164 7.23 7.63 -0.12
CA THR A 164 5.89 8.18 0.12
C THR A 164 4.80 7.27 -0.42
N GLY A 165 3.60 7.34 0.14
CA GLY A 165 2.53 6.42 -0.17
C GLY A 165 1.15 6.95 0.16
N CYS A 166 0.16 6.05 0.18
CA CYS A 166 -1.19 6.41 0.60
C CYS A 166 -1.20 6.69 2.10
N ILE A 167 -1.64 7.88 2.47
CA ILE A 167 -1.69 8.39 3.86
C ILE A 167 -2.56 7.54 4.80
N PHE A 168 -3.53 6.78 4.27
CA PHE A 168 -4.43 5.90 5.03
C PHE A 168 -4.07 4.41 4.91
N CYS A 169 -2.89 4.08 4.39
CA CYS A 169 -2.47 2.68 4.23
C CYS A 169 -1.96 2.10 5.56
N GLY A 170 -2.61 1.05 6.05
CA GLY A 170 -2.17 0.28 7.23
C GLY A 170 -1.14 -0.80 6.93
N PHE A 171 -0.73 -1.00 5.66
CA PHE A 171 0.32 -1.98 5.35
C PHE A 171 1.66 -1.55 5.94
N GLY A 172 2.31 -2.49 6.62
CA GLY A 172 3.62 -2.33 7.24
C GLY A 172 3.63 -1.51 8.52
N VAL A 173 2.50 -0.97 8.99
CA VAL A 173 2.50 -0.08 10.17
C VAL A 173 2.96 -0.78 11.46
N HIS A 174 2.67 -2.07 11.60
CA HIS A 174 3.15 -2.92 12.68
C HIS A 174 4.68 -3.16 12.69
N LEU A 175 5.40 -2.73 11.65
CA LEU A 175 6.86 -2.80 11.56
C LEU A 175 7.53 -1.45 11.84
N GLU A 176 6.75 -0.38 11.97
CA GLU A 176 7.28 0.96 12.17
C GLU A 176 7.64 1.19 13.64
N LYS A 177 8.77 1.85 13.87
CA LYS A 177 9.14 2.33 15.20
C LYS A 177 8.23 3.50 15.61
N PRO A 178 7.87 3.64 16.89
CA PRO A 178 7.16 4.82 17.38
C PRO A 178 7.99 6.11 17.17
N PRO A 179 7.34 7.24 16.83
CA PRO A 179 5.95 7.34 16.42
C PRO A 179 5.74 6.75 15.01
N ASN A 180 4.78 5.83 14.88
CA ASN A 180 4.40 5.29 13.58
C ASN A 180 3.65 6.35 12.73
N ARG A 181 3.37 6.03 11.46
CA ARG A 181 2.74 6.96 10.52
C ARG A 181 1.40 7.53 10.97
N PHE A 182 0.58 6.79 11.73
CA PHE A 182 -0.70 7.30 12.22
C PHE A 182 -0.50 8.22 13.43
N GLU A 183 0.49 7.96 14.27
CA GLU A 183 0.89 8.87 15.35
C GLU A 183 1.48 10.18 14.79
N ARG A 184 2.30 10.09 13.73
CA ARG A 184 2.76 11.28 12.99
C ARG A 184 1.61 12.01 12.31
N LEU A 185 0.63 11.30 11.76
CA LEU A 185 -0.55 11.89 11.14
C LEU A 185 -1.40 12.66 12.16
N TYR A 186 -1.52 12.17 13.39
CA TYR A 186 -2.20 12.86 14.48
C TYR A 186 -1.58 14.24 14.74
N LYS A 187 -0.25 14.30 14.83
CA LYS A 187 0.49 15.54 15.09
C LYS A 187 0.47 16.51 13.91
N THR A 188 0.70 16.00 12.69
CA THR A 188 0.92 16.84 11.51
C THR A 188 -0.36 17.24 10.78
N HIS A 189 -1.39 16.39 10.80
CA HIS A 189 -2.65 16.60 10.08
C HIS A 189 -3.86 16.08 10.88
N PRO A 190 -4.18 16.67 12.05
CA PRO A 190 -5.20 16.16 12.97
C PRO A 190 -6.59 16.01 12.34
N LYS A 191 -6.97 16.88 11.39
CA LYS A 191 -8.23 16.76 10.64
C LYS A 191 -8.28 15.48 9.78
N LEU A 192 -7.19 15.15 9.08
CA LEU A 192 -7.09 13.92 8.28
C LEU A 192 -6.99 12.68 9.17
N TRP A 193 -6.28 12.78 10.29
CA TRP A 193 -6.25 11.73 11.29
C TRP A 193 -7.67 11.42 11.81
N LYS A 194 -8.42 12.44 12.21
CA LYS A 194 -9.80 12.30 12.70
C LYS A 194 -10.69 11.63 11.67
N TYR A 195 -10.61 12.07 10.41
CA TYR A 195 -11.32 11.44 9.30
C TYR A 195 -10.94 9.95 9.14
N CYS A 196 -9.65 9.61 9.19
CA CYS A 196 -9.17 8.23 9.09
C CYS A 196 -9.66 7.35 10.24
N MET A 197 -9.55 7.84 11.47
CA MET A 197 -9.87 7.08 12.66
C MET A 197 -11.38 6.89 12.81
N GLU A 198 -12.16 7.96 12.64
CA GLU A 198 -13.59 7.98 12.93
C GLU A 198 -14.44 7.66 11.69
N LYS A 199 -14.23 8.37 10.58
CA LYS A 199 -15.11 8.25 9.40
C LYS A 199 -14.75 7.08 8.51
N LEU A 200 -13.46 6.76 8.38
CA LEU A 200 -13.00 5.57 7.67
C LEU A 200 -12.99 4.32 8.55
N GLY A 201 -13.15 4.45 9.87
CA GLY A 201 -13.22 3.33 10.80
C GLY A 201 -11.87 2.66 11.10
N MET A 202 -10.75 3.28 10.73
CA MET A 202 -9.41 2.70 10.91
C MET A 202 -9.04 2.51 12.39
N ARG A 203 -9.63 3.29 13.30
CA ARG A 203 -9.36 3.18 14.75
C ARG A 203 -9.61 1.77 15.28
N LYS A 204 -10.81 1.25 15.00
CA LYS A 204 -11.24 -0.10 15.43
C LYS A 204 -10.30 -1.20 14.90
N VAL A 205 -9.76 -0.98 13.70
CA VAL A 205 -8.84 -1.92 13.04
C VAL A 205 -7.47 -1.91 13.70
N LEU A 206 -6.93 -0.72 13.99
CA LEU A 206 -5.61 -0.58 14.59
C LEU A 206 -5.61 -0.97 16.07
N ASP A 207 -6.68 -0.65 16.81
CA ASP A 207 -6.86 -1.10 18.20
C ASP A 207 -6.94 -2.63 18.28
N TYR A 208 -7.66 -3.29 17.36
CA TYR A 208 -7.72 -4.76 17.31
C TYR A 208 -6.37 -5.42 17.03
N MET A 209 -5.41 -4.67 16.47
CA MET A 209 -4.05 -5.12 16.19
C MET A 209 -3.04 -4.64 17.24
N ASP A 210 -3.50 -4.01 18.33
CA ASP A 210 -2.68 -3.36 19.35
C ASP A 210 -1.67 -2.34 18.78
N ILE A 211 -2.07 -1.58 17.76
CA ILE A 211 -1.23 -0.57 17.10
C ILE A 211 -1.55 0.83 17.66
N PRO A 212 -0.58 1.55 18.25
CA PRO A 212 -0.83 2.88 18.80
C PRO A 212 -1.13 3.89 17.69
N VAL A 213 -2.04 4.83 17.97
CA VAL A 213 -2.46 5.87 16.99
C VAL A 213 -2.34 7.30 17.51
N GLY A 214 -1.64 7.50 18.64
CA GLY A 214 -1.24 8.82 19.15
C GLY A 214 -2.22 9.44 20.14
N ALA A 215 -3.51 9.08 20.07
CA ALA A 215 -4.49 9.40 21.11
C ALA A 215 -4.76 8.14 21.96
N LYS A 216 -4.49 8.19 23.27
CA LYS A 216 -4.86 7.10 24.20
C LYS A 216 -6.35 6.80 24.02
N SER A 217 -6.71 5.52 23.83
CA SER A 217 -8.10 5.11 24.03
C SER A 217 -8.38 5.28 25.52
N THR A 218 -9.32 6.15 25.85
CA THR A 218 -10.23 5.87 26.96
C THR A 218 -11.06 4.64 26.53
N THR A 219 -11.41 3.79 27.50
CA THR A 219 -12.18 2.53 27.34
C THR A 219 -11.45 1.35 26.67
N LYS A 220 -10.57 0.69 27.43
CA LYS A 220 -10.53 -0.78 27.42
C LYS A 220 -11.46 -1.25 28.55
N GLU A 221 -12.70 -1.60 28.25
CA GLU A 221 -13.38 -2.61 29.08
C GLU A 221 -12.77 -3.95 28.69
N PRO A 222 -12.27 -4.74 29.66
CA PRO A 222 -11.74 -6.06 29.37
C PRO A 222 -12.86 -6.95 28.83
N LEU A 223 -12.60 -7.58 27.68
CA LEU A 223 -13.38 -8.74 27.23
C LEU A 223 -13.29 -9.80 28.34
N SER A 224 -14.38 -9.97 29.10
CA SER A 224 -14.52 -11.05 30.06
C SER A 224 -14.40 -12.39 29.32
N ARG A 225 -13.56 -13.26 29.86
CA ARG A 225 -13.45 -14.66 29.44
C ARG A 225 -14.72 -15.42 29.76
#